data_AF-A0A1I7TAI2-F1
#
_entry.id   AF-A0A1I7TAI2-F1
#
_cell.length_a   1.000
_cell.length_b   1.000
_cell.length_c   1.000
_cell.angle_alpha   90.00
_cell.angle_beta   90.00
_cell.angle_gamma   90.00
#
_symmetry.space_group_name_H-M   'P 1'
#
loop_
_entity.id
_entity.type
_entity.pdbx_description
1 polymer ?
#
loop_
_entity_poly.entity_id
_entity_poly.type
_entity_poly.pdbx_seq_one_letter_code
_entity_poly.pdbx_strand_id
1 'polypeptide(L)'
;MNSKPLTYDSSKTVIQYLNPNTRFLIYSRIPSIRTVERAVPLIIDRLSIQDHKIWVNNTSYKYDIYQVDCKDNLPYLVSGVSSLNEIRTCDVDEFRIRDFITKAGGMLPGNPGRNLFGYFSQSVISTNEDRFQKLDELLEMEKQQLEQLLNFQPSNNSNQDEESEFYRFLNLPVRAYEEEDLKILKNEEMVKKAIEDKKTGSDKWKMNLFLSRTEEIIFVRDLKFI
;
A
#
# COMPACT_ATOMS: atom_id res chain seq x y z
N MET A 1 48.77 -15.27 6.14
CA MET A 1 48.96 -14.23 5.13
C MET A 1 49.09 -12.89 5.84
N ASN A 2 50.29 -12.30 5.89
CA ASN A 2 50.52 -11.00 6.53
C ASN A 2 50.41 -9.91 5.46
N SER A 3 49.19 -9.46 5.16
CA SER A 3 48.99 -8.25 4.35
C SER A 3 49.37 -7.05 5.20
N LYS A 4 50.39 -6.29 4.76
CA LYS A 4 50.68 -4.99 5.35
C LYS A 4 49.46 -4.10 5.14
N PRO A 5 48.92 -3.45 6.19
CA PRO A 5 47.82 -2.50 6.03
C PRO A 5 48.28 -1.37 5.10
N LEU A 6 47.41 -0.93 4.19
CA LEU A 6 47.70 0.22 3.32
C LEU A 6 48.10 1.42 4.18
N THR A 7 49.12 2.16 3.74
CA THR A 7 49.46 3.46 4.34
C THR A 7 48.27 4.43 4.20
N TYR A 8 48.14 5.36 5.14
CA TYR A 8 46.98 6.25 5.25
C TYR A 8 46.73 7.05 3.95
N ASP A 9 47.77 7.63 3.33
CA ASP A 9 47.62 8.39 2.09
C ASP A 9 47.24 7.51 0.87
N SER A 10 47.78 6.30 0.81
CA SER A 10 47.41 5.31 -0.21
C SER A 10 45.94 4.89 -0.04
N SER A 11 45.48 4.71 1.20
CA SER A 11 44.09 4.32 1.49
C SER A 11 43.08 5.41 1.12
N LYS A 12 43.41 6.70 1.33
CA LYS A 12 42.58 7.83 0.90
C LYS A 12 42.38 7.83 -0.62
N THR A 13 43.49 7.72 -1.35
CA THR A 13 43.47 7.73 -2.82
C THR A 13 42.62 6.58 -3.36
N VAL A 14 42.82 5.36 -2.84
CA VAL A 14 42.02 4.20 -3.25
C VAL A 14 40.53 4.46 -2.99
N ILE A 15 40.15 4.89 -1.79
CA ILE A 15 38.75 5.12 -1.44
C ILE A 15 38.11 6.22 -2.28
N GLN A 16 38.85 7.29 -2.59
CA GLN A 16 38.35 8.41 -3.39
C GLN A 16 37.87 7.96 -4.78
N TYR A 17 38.59 7.04 -5.43
CA TYR A 17 38.28 6.57 -6.78
C TYR A 17 37.38 5.32 -6.81
N LEU A 18 36.94 4.81 -5.65
CA LEU A 18 35.96 3.74 -5.60
C LEU A 18 34.57 4.23 -6.00
N ASN A 19 33.82 3.34 -6.64
CA ASN A 19 32.41 3.56 -6.93
C ASN A 19 31.64 3.92 -5.63
N PRO A 20 30.75 4.94 -5.65
CA PRO A 20 29.97 5.34 -4.47
C PRO A 20 29.25 4.19 -3.77
N ASN A 21 28.67 3.27 -4.54
CA ASN A 21 27.92 2.14 -4.01
C ASN A 21 28.84 1.15 -3.26
N THR A 22 30.07 0.97 -3.76
CA THR A 22 31.11 0.19 -3.07
C THR A 22 31.55 0.88 -1.79
N ARG A 23 31.67 2.21 -1.79
CA ARG A 23 32.02 2.98 -0.60
C ARG A 23 30.98 2.84 0.51
N PHE A 24 29.68 2.86 0.19
CA PHE A 24 28.63 2.62 1.18
C PHE A 24 28.73 1.23 1.83
N LEU A 25 29.03 0.20 1.04
CA LEU A 25 29.24 -1.16 1.56
C LEU A 25 30.46 -1.26 2.47
N ILE A 26 31.58 -0.63 2.07
CA ILE A 26 32.80 -0.60 2.86
C ILE A 26 32.58 0.18 4.16
N TYR A 27 31.94 1.35 4.08
CA TYR A 27 31.62 2.19 5.23
C TYR A 27 30.71 1.48 6.25
N SER A 28 29.70 0.74 5.77
CA SER A 28 28.80 -0.01 6.65
C SER A 28 29.50 -1.20 7.32
N ARG A 29 30.29 -1.99 6.58
CA ARG A 29 30.88 -3.26 7.04
C ARG A 29 32.23 -3.12 7.75
N ILE A 30 32.98 -2.05 7.50
CA ILE A 30 34.36 -1.90 7.99
C ILE A 30 34.48 -0.60 8.80
N PRO A 31 34.22 -0.64 10.12
CA PRO A 31 34.27 0.55 10.96
C PRO A 31 35.63 1.27 10.95
N SER A 32 36.74 0.52 10.85
CA SER A 32 38.10 1.06 10.90
C SER A 32 38.45 1.98 9.72
N ILE A 33 37.73 1.88 8.60
CA ILE A 33 38.00 2.68 7.40
C ILE A 33 37.14 3.95 7.32
N ARG A 34 36.12 4.09 8.19
CA ARG A 34 35.18 5.22 8.18
C ARG A 34 35.88 6.58 8.32
N THR A 35 36.95 6.65 9.10
CA THR A 35 37.74 7.88 9.27
C THR A 35 38.42 8.30 7.96
N VAL A 36 38.94 7.34 7.19
CA VAL A 36 39.57 7.61 5.90
C VAL A 36 38.51 7.98 4.86
N GLU A 37 37.40 7.23 4.84
CA GLU A 37 36.28 7.44 3.91
C GLU A 37 35.66 8.84 4.07
N ARG A 38 35.43 9.28 5.31
CA ARG A 38 34.95 10.64 5.61
C ARG A 38 35.94 11.74 5.27
N ALA A 39 37.23 11.43 5.18
CA ALA A 39 38.28 12.40 4.86
C ALA A 39 38.44 12.65 3.35
N VAL A 40 37.77 11.87 2.50
CA VAL A 40 37.83 12.00 1.04
C VAL A 40 36.45 12.31 0.44
N PRO A 41 36.35 13.19 -0.57
CA PRO A 41 35.07 13.58 -1.13
C PRO A 41 34.37 12.38 -1.78
N LEU A 42 33.04 12.32 -1.66
CA LEU A 42 32.19 11.35 -2.35
C LEU A 42 31.60 12.00 -3.59
N ILE A 43 31.93 11.48 -4.77
CA ILE A 43 31.45 12.00 -6.06
C ILE A 43 30.34 11.07 -6.57
N ILE A 44 29.13 11.60 -6.72
CA ILE A 44 27.96 10.88 -7.24
C ILE A 44 27.50 11.59 -8.51
N ASP A 45 27.35 10.85 -9.61
CA ASP A 45 26.93 11.41 -10.90
C ASP A 45 25.43 11.67 -10.96
N ARG A 46 24.63 10.76 -10.38
CA ARG A 46 23.18 10.88 -10.31
C ARG A 46 22.69 10.52 -8.91
N LEU A 47 22.05 11.46 -8.25
CA LEU A 47 21.41 11.25 -6.96
C LEU A 47 19.92 11.60 -7.10
N SER A 48 19.03 10.66 -6.78
CA SER A 48 17.61 10.93 -6.62
C SER A 48 17.14 10.31 -5.32
N ILE A 49 16.60 11.15 -4.44
CA ILE A 49 15.99 10.75 -3.17
C ILE A 49 14.48 10.81 -3.37
N GLN A 50 13.81 9.69 -3.14
CA GLN A 50 12.37 9.54 -3.22
C GLN A 50 11.90 8.87 -1.92
N ASP A 51 10.60 8.95 -1.62
CA ASP A 51 10.04 8.59 -0.31
C ASP A 51 10.44 7.20 0.21
N HIS A 52 10.68 6.22 -0.67
CA HIS A 52 11.02 4.84 -0.32
C HIS A 52 12.29 4.31 -0.99
N LYS A 53 12.97 5.16 -1.77
CA LYS A 53 14.13 4.72 -2.53
C LYS A 53 15.12 5.83 -2.77
N ILE A 54 16.39 5.48 -2.64
CA ILE A 54 17.51 6.33 -3.00
C ILE A 54 18.15 5.73 -4.24
N TRP A 55 18.26 6.51 -5.29
CA TRP A 55 19.01 6.18 -6.49
C TRP A 55 20.37 6.85 -6.42
N VAL A 56 21.42 6.04 -6.47
CA VAL A 56 22.81 6.50 -6.56
C VAL A 56 23.42 5.89 -7.82
N ASN A 57 23.69 6.75 -8.79
CA ASN A 57 24.08 6.39 -10.15
C ASN A 57 23.06 5.39 -10.74
N ASN A 58 23.49 4.14 -10.96
CA ASN A 58 22.66 3.08 -11.54
C ASN A 58 22.17 2.08 -10.48
N THR A 59 22.26 2.41 -9.19
CA THR A 59 21.88 1.53 -8.08
C THR A 59 20.72 2.13 -7.31
N SER A 60 19.66 1.34 -7.15
CA SER A 60 18.49 1.69 -6.33
C SER A 60 18.59 1.00 -4.97
N TYR A 61 18.66 1.80 -3.92
CA TYR A 61 18.46 1.39 -2.54
C TYR A 61 16.99 1.58 -2.20
N LYS A 62 16.33 0.52 -1.73
CA LYS A 62 14.93 0.56 -1.28
C LYS A 62 14.87 0.01 0.13
N TYR A 63 13.90 0.48 0.90
CA TYR A 63 13.55 -0.12 2.17
C TYR A 63 12.06 -0.42 2.19
N ASP A 64 11.71 -1.46 2.92
CA ASP A 64 10.35 -1.88 3.13
C ASP A 64 10.13 -2.17 4.62
N ILE A 65 8.95 -1.83 5.13
CA ILE A 65 8.57 -2.05 6.52
C ILE A 65 7.79 -3.35 6.58
N TYR A 66 8.24 -4.26 7.43
CA TYR A 66 7.54 -5.51 7.73
C TYR A 66 7.07 -5.49 9.18
N GLN A 67 5.85 -5.96 9.40
CA GLN A 67 5.31 -6.19 10.74
C GLN A 67 5.22 -7.70 10.98
N VAL A 68 5.61 -8.10 12.17
CA VAL A 68 5.60 -9.49 12.61
C VAL A 68 4.55 -9.60 13.71
N ASP A 69 3.51 -10.41 13.49
CA ASP A 69 2.56 -10.74 14.55
C ASP A 69 3.24 -11.68 15.56
N CYS A 70 3.07 -11.39 16.85
CA CYS A 70 3.58 -12.21 17.94
C CYS A 70 2.99 -13.62 17.97
N LYS A 71 1.80 -13.85 17.39
CA LYS A 71 1.15 -15.16 17.36
C LYS A 71 1.76 -16.10 16.33
N ASP A 72 1.84 -15.62 15.09
CA ASP A 72 2.17 -16.47 13.94
C ASP A 72 3.64 -16.30 13.49
N ASN A 73 4.34 -15.28 14.01
CA ASN A 73 5.72 -14.91 13.65
C ASN A 73 5.96 -14.73 12.14
N LEU A 74 4.90 -14.54 11.37
CA LEU A 74 4.95 -14.35 9.93
C LEU A 74 5.09 -12.85 9.64
N PRO A 75 6.22 -12.40 9.03
CA PRO A 75 6.36 -11.01 8.59
C PRO A 75 5.41 -10.76 7.43
N TYR A 76 4.57 -9.75 7.54
CA TYR A 76 3.80 -9.22 6.42
C TYR A 76 4.25 -7.80 6.07
N LEU A 77 4.19 -7.48 4.78
CA LEU A 77 4.66 -6.23 4.24
C LEU A 77 3.68 -5.09 4.59
N VAL A 78 4.16 -4.13 5.36
CA VAL A 78 3.41 -2.95 5.80
C VAL A 78 3.74 -1.73 4.96
N SER A 79 4.92 -1.59 4.37
CA SER A 79 5.13 -0.53 3.36
C SER A 79 4.54 -0.92 2.01
N GLY A 80 4.41 0.04 1.11
CA GLY A 80 4.07 -0.20 -0.29
C GLY A 80 2.79 0.48 -0.74
N VAL A 81 2.34 0.10 -1.93
CA VAL A 81 1.16 0.69 -2.56
C VAL A 81 -0.08 -0.01 -2.04
N SER A 82 -1.01 0.77 -1.48
CA SER A 82 -2.34 0.27 -1.14
C SER A 82 -3.08 -0.07 -2.43
N SER A 83 -3.59 -1.29 -2.52
CA SER A 83 -4.38 -1.70 -3.69
C SER A 83 -5.75 -1.02 -3.76
N LEU A 84 -6.18 -0.34 -2.69
CA LEU A 84 -7.48 0.33 -2.67
C LEU A 84 -7.39 1.69 -3.36
N ASN A 85 -6.45 2.53 -2.93
CA ASN A 85 -6.35 3.92 -3.37
C ASN A 85 -5.10 4.22 -4.22
N GLU A 86 -4.24 3.22 -4.45
CA GLU A 86 -2.95 3.36 -5.15
C GLU A 86 -1.98 4.32 -4.47
N ILE A 87 -2.29 4.73 -3.23
CA ILE A 87 -1.43 5.58 -2.44
C ILE A 87 -0.33 4.71 -1.84
N ARG A 88 0.90 5.18 -1.97
CA ARG A 88 2.07 4.50 -1.43
C ARG A 88 2.35 4.96 0.00
N THR A 89 2.33 4.03 0.94
CA THR A 89 2.71 4.31 2.33
C THR A 89 4.08 3.74 2.64
N CYS A 90 4.95 4.55 3.22
CA CYS A 90 6.35 4.21 3.48
C CYS A 90 6.73 4.36 4.96
N ASP A 91 5.77 4.73 5.80
CA ASP A 91 5.96 5.03 7.21
C ASP A 91 4.84 4.37 8.03
N VAL A 92 5.08 4.24 9.32
CA VAL A 92 4.10 3.79 10.30
C VAL A 92 3.90 4.88 11.36
N ASP A 93 2.72 4.90 11.96
CA ASP A 93 2.41 5.78 13.07
C ASP A 93 3.11 5.34 14.38
N GLU A 94 2.82 6.04 15.47
CA GLU A 94 3.35 5.72 16.80
C GLU A 94 2.90 4.35 17.34
N PHE A 95 1.83 3.80 16.79
CA PHE A 95 1.28 2.49 17.10
C PHE A 95 1.79 1.37 16.17
N ARG A 96 2.73 1.70 15.27
CA ARG A 96 3.31 0.79 14.26
C ARG A 96 2.29 0.32 13.23
N ILE A 97 1.20 1.05 13.08
CA ILE A 97 0.19 0.86 12.07
C ILE A 97 0.56 1.72 10.87
N ARG A 98 0.20 1.28 9.66
CA ARG A 98 0.45 2.05 8.45
C ARG A 98 -0.25 3.42 8.56
N ASP A 99 0.50 4.51 8.44
CA ASP A 99 -0.05 5.88 8.50
C ASP A 99 -0.78 6.21 7.19
N PHE A 100 -2.03 5.80 7.14
CA PHE A 100 -2.89 5.91 5.96
C PHE A 100 -3.43 7.32 5.76
N ILE A 101 -3.64 8.06 6.84
CA ILE A 101 -4.41 9.31 6.82
C ILE A 101 -3.48 10.52 6.77
N THR A 102 -2.36 10.47 7.49
CA THR A 102 -1.50 11.63 7.70
C THR A 102 -0.45 11.72 6.60
N LYS A 103 0.66 11.00 6.71
CA LYS A 103 1.78 11.10 5.76
C LYS A 103 1.49 10.49 4.41
N ALA A 104 0.70 9.42 4.34
CA ALA A 104 0.30 8.84 3.06
C ALA A 104 -0.69 9.74 2.31
N GLY A 105 -1.36 10.69 2.97
CA GLY A 105 -2.35 11.56 2.34
C GLY A 105 -3.62 10.82 1.91
N GLY A 106 -3.89 9.64 2.46
CA GLY A 106 -5.20 9.02 2.36
C GLY A 106 -6.23 9.86 3.10
N MET A 107 -7.44 9.89 2.59
CA MET A 107 -8.51 10.70 3.16
C MET A 107 -9.66 9.81 3.59
N LEU A 108 -10.33 10.11 4.69
CA LEU A 108 -11.67 9.57 4.92
C LEU A 108 -12.62 10.15 3.84
N PRO A 109 -13.77 9.50 3.57
CA PRO A 109 -14.78 10.06 2.68
C PRO A 109 -15.14 11.49 3.08
N GLY A 110 -15.59 12.31 2.12
CA GLY A 110 -15.95 13.69 2.41
C GLY A 110 -14.81 14.70 2.25
N ASN A 111 -13.67 14.30 1.69
CA ASN A 111 -12.75 15.23 1.06
C ASN A 111 -12.84 15.05 -0.47
N PRO A 112 -12.67 16.13 -1.26
CA PRO A 112 -12.63 16.02 -2.71
C PRO A 112 -11.39 15.23 -3.14
N GLY A 113 -11.59 14.15 -3.89
CA GLY A 113 -10.52 13.27 -4.35
C GLY A 113 -10.73 11.81 -4.02
N ARG A 114 -9.69 11.00 -4.22
CA ARG A 114 -9.70 9.57 -3.91
C ARG A 114 -9.44 9.35 -2.42
N ASN A 115 -10.36 8.68 -1.75
CA ASN A 115 -10.29 8.39 -0.33
C ASN A 115 -9.42 7.15 -0.04
N LEU A 116 -9.25 6.83 1.25
CA LEU A 116 -8.47 5.69 1.75
C LEU A 116 -8.88 4.35 1.13
N PHE A 117 -10.15 4.23 0.78
CA PHE A 117 -10.74 3.01 0.30
C PHE A 117 -10.85 2.94 -1.23
N GLY A 118 -10.24 3.90 -1.93
CA GLY A 118 -10.21 3.93 -3.39
C GLY A 118 -11.37 4.66 -4.04
N TYR A 119 -12.35 5.11 -3.26
CA TYR A 119 -13.53 5.80 -3.77
C TYR A 119 -13.27 7.27 -3.97
N PHE A 120 -13.78 7.78 -5.09
CA PHE A 120 -13.75 9.20 -5.38
C PHE A 120 -14.93 9.89 -4.69
N SER A 121 -14.64 10.83 -3.81
CA SER A 121 -15.64 11.69 -3.18
C SER A 121 -15.57 13.08 -3.80
N GLN A 122 -16.73 13.65 -4.14
CA GLN A 122 -16.86 15.07 -4.52
C GLN A 122 -17.44 15.92 -3.38
N SER A 123 -18.08 15.29 -2.40
CA SER A 123 -18.66 15.95 -1.24
C SER A 123 -17.57 16.41 -0.27
N VAL A 124 -17.75 17.62 0.26
CA VAL A 124 -17.01 18.11 1.42
C VAL A 124 -17.86 17.82 2.66
N ILE A 125 -17.40 16.90 3.51
CA ILE A 125 -18.01 16.57 4.79
C ILE A 125 -17.09 17.13 5.87
N SER A 126 -17.61 18.02 6.70
CA SER A 126 -16.81 18.79 7.66
C SER A 126 -16.62 18.12 9.00
N THR A 127 -17.52 17.22 9.42
CA THR A 127 -17.46 16.56 10.72
C THR A 127 -16.95 15.13 10.58
N ASN A 128 -16.28 14.60 11.60
CA ASN A 128 -15.81 13.22 11.59
C ASN A 128 -16.99 12.23 11.70
N GLU A 129 -17.99 12.52 12.54
CA GLU A 129 -19.21 11.72 12.65
C GLU A 129 -19.89 11.49 11.30
N ASP A 130 -20.10 12.54 10.50
CA ASP A 130 -20.75 12.39 9.19
C ASP A 130 -19.88 11.59 8.21
N ARG A 131 -18.55 11.69 8.33
CA ARG A 131 -17.61 10.87 7.53
C ARG A 131 -17.69 9.39 7.91
N PHE A 132 -17.81 9.10 9.21
CA PHE A 132 -18.01 7.74 9.70
C PHE A 132 -19.37 7.19 9.29
N GLN A 133 -20.43 7.98 9.39
CA GLN A 133 -21.75 7.59 8.88
C GLN A 133 -21.69 7.27 7.38
N LYS A 134 -20.97 8.08 6.59
CA LYS A 134 -20.77 7.81 5.17
C LYS A 134 -20.03 6.48 4.93
N LEU A 135 -19.08 6.14 5.78
CA LEU A 135 -18.39 4.85 5.71
C LEU A 135 -19.32 3.68 6.01
N ASP A 136 -20.15 3.81 7.04
CA ASP A 136 -21.14 2.78 7.39
C ASP A 136 -22.14 2.56 6.24
N GLU A 137 -22.62 3.64 5.62
CA GLU A 137 -23.46 3.57 4.42
C GLU A 137 -22.76 2.81 3.27
N LEU A 138 -21.51 3.17 2.96
CA LEU A 138 -20.74 2.52 1.89
C LEU A 138 -20.53 1.02 2.17
N LEU A 139 -20.26 0.67 3.43
CA LEU A 139 -20.07 -0.71 3.85
C LEU A 139 -21.35 -1.52 3.73
N GLU A 140 -22.50 -0.93 4.04
CA GLU A 140 -23.80 -1.59 3.86
C GLU A 140 -24.14 -1.78 2.37
N MET A 141 -23.80 -0.80 1.52
CA MET A 141 -23.94 -0.93 0.07
C MET A 141 -23.08 -2.05 -0.51
N GLU A 142 -21.84 -2.21 -0.05
CA GLU A 142 -20.97 -3.32 -0.48
C GLU A 142 -21.55 -4.70 -0.09
N LYS A 143 -22.10 -4.83 1.12
CA LYS A 143 -22.77 -6.07 1.55
C LYS A 143 -23.95 -6.38 0.65
N GLN A 144 -24.77 -5.38 0.35
CA GLN A 144 -25.91 -5.53 -0.55
C GLN A 144 -25.46 -5.98 -1.96
N GLN A 145 -24.40 -5.38 -2.51
CA GLN A 145 -23.83 -5.79 -3.81
C GLN A 145 -23.36 -7.25 -3.78
N LEU A 146 -22.71 -7.69 -2.71
CA LEU A 146 -22.27 -9.07 -2.57
C LEU A 146 -23.46 -10.04 -2.50
N GLU A 147 -24.52 -9.68 -1.78
CA GLU A 147 -25.76 -10.47 -1.73
C GLU A 147 -26.43 -10.58 -3.09
N GLN A 148 -26.50 -9.47 -3.84
CA GLN A 148 -27.01 -9.48 -5.22
C GLN A 148 -26.22 -10.44 -6.12
N LEU A 149 -24.89 -10.44 -6.01
CA LEU A 149 -24.01 -11.34 -6.77
C LEU A 149 -24.19 -12.82 -6.38
N LEU A 150 -24.36 -13.10 -5.09
CA LEU A 150 -24.59 -14.48 -4.61
C LEU A 150 -25.92 -15.05 -5.11
N ASN A 151 -26.92 -14.19 -5.29
CA ASN A 151 -28.26 -14.58 -5.76
C ASN A 151 -28.42 -14.51 -7.29
N PHE A 152 -27.44 -13.97 -8.02
CA PHE A 152 -27.54 -13.78 -9.46
C PHE A 152 -27.22 -15.07 -10.23
N GLN A 153 -28.06 -15.39 -11.22
CA GLN A 153 -27.83 -16.51 -12.14
C GLN A 153 -27.62 -16.00 -13.57
N PRO A 154 -26.44 -16.24 -14.17
CA PRO A 154 -26.12 -15.73 -15.49
C PRO A 154 -26.84 -16.51 -16.59
N SER A 155 -27.23 -15.81 -17.64
CA SER A 155 -27.74 -16.41 -18.88
C SER A 155 -26.53 -16.87 -19.70
N ASN A 156 -26.00 -18.07 -19.45
CA ASN A 156 -24.77 -18.62 -20.05
C ASN A 156 -24.68 -18.38 -21.57
N ASN A 157 -24.10 -17.24 -21.97
CA ASN A 157 -23.97 -16.81 -23.35
C ASN A 157 -22.49 -16.75 -23.68
N SER A 158 -21.97 -17.83 -24.28
CA SER A 158 -20.61 -17.86 -24.82
C SER A 158 -20.60 -17.04 -26.10
N ASN A 159 -19.87 -15.92 -26.13
CA ASN A 159 -19.08 -15.41 -27.25
C ASN A 159 -18.90 -13.89 -27.13
N GLN A 160 -17.63 -13.49 -27.02
CA GLN A 160 -17.04 -12.14 -27.14
C GLN A 160 -16.73 -11.35 -25.84
N ASP A 161 -15.45 -10.95 -25.80
CA ASP A 161 -14.77 -9.95 -24.97
C ASP A 161 -15.12 -9.91 -23.48
N GLU A 162 -15.11 -11.10 -22.84
CA GLU A 162 -15.45 -11.28 -21.42
C GLU A 162 -14.58 -10.45 -20.48
N GLU A 163 -13.32 -10.22 -20.84
CA GLU A 163 -12.36 -9.51 -20.00
C GLU A 163 -12.68 -8.00 -19.94
N SER A 164 -12.95 -7.36 -21.08
CA SER A 164 -13.30 -5.93 -21.14
C SER A 164 -14.62 -5.64 -20.41
N GLU A 165 -15.62 -6.51 -20.61
CA GLU A 165 -16.91 -6.43 -19.93
C GLU A 165 -16.77 -6.62 -18.42
N PHE A 166 -15.95 -7.58 -17.99
CA PHE A 166 -15.65 -7.79 -16.58
C PHE A 166 -14.95 -6.57 -15.95
N TYR A 167 -13.96 -5.99 -16.63
CA TYR A 167 -13.33 -4.75 -16.18
C TYR A 167 -14.32 -3.58 -16.08
N ARG A 168 -15.28 -3.49 -17.01
CA ARG A 168 -16.35 -2.48 -16.92
C ARG A 168 -17.23 -2.71 -15.68
N PHE A 169 -17.57 -3.96 -15.38
CA PHE A 169 -18.33 -4.33 -14.19
C PHE A 169 -17.60 -3.93 -12.90
N LEU A 170 -16.29 -4.23 -12.79
CA LEU A 170 -15.49 -3.89 -11.60
C LEU A 170 -15.39 -2.38 -11.34
N ASN A 171 -15.54 -1.56 -12.38
CA ASN A 171 -15.48 -0.09 -12.29
C ASN A 171 -16.86 0.57 -12.11
N LEU A 172 -17.92 -0.21 -11.88
CA LEU A 172 -19.24 0.35 -11.60
C LEU A 172 -19.23 1.17 -10.30
N PRO A 173 -20.02 2.25 -10.23
CA PRO A 173 -20.11 3.07 -9.04
C PRO A 173 -20.66 2.28 -7.85
N VAL A 174 -20.33 2.73 -6.64
CA VAL A 174 -20.84 2.13 -5.39
C VAL A 174 -22.31 2.47 -5.21
N ARG A 175 -23.16 1.62 -5.76
CA ARG A 175 -24.63 1.66 -5.67
C ARG A 175 -25.18 0.24 -5.74
N ALA A 176 -26.44 0.03 -5.39
CA ALA A 176 -27.09 -1.25 -5.66
C ALA A 176 -27.02 -1.54 -7.16
N TYR A 177 -26.66 -2.78 -7.54
CA TYR A 177 -26.61 -3.14 -8.94
C TYR A 177 -27.99 -3.12 -9.54
N GLU A 178 -28.10 -2.48 -10.71
CA GLU A 178 -29.28 -2.60 -11.56
C GLU A 178 -29.24 -3.90 -12.34
N GLU A 179 -30.38 -4.29 -12.91
CA GLU A 179 -30.46 -5.51 -13.71
C GLU A 179 -29.50 -5.47 -14.91
N GLU A 180 -29.29 -4.28 -15.49
CA GLU A 180 -28.33 -4.04 -16.58
C GLU A 180 -26.88 -4.22 -16.15
N ASP A 181 -26.54 -3.83 -14.91
CA ASP A 181 -25.20 -4.01 -14.33
C ASP A 181 -24.89 -5.51 -14.19
N LEU A 182 -25.83 -6.29 -13.67
CA LEU A 182 -25.66 -7.74 -13.49
C LEU A 182 -25.61 -8.49 -14.81
N LYS A 183 -26.33 -8.03 -15.83
CA LYS A 183 -26.30 -8.62 -17.20
C LYS A 183 -24.92 -8.53 -17.87
N ILE A 184 -24.02 -7.69 -17.36
CA ILE A 184 -22.61 -7.67 -17.80
C ILE A 184 -21.92 -9.00 -17.48
N LEU A 185 -22.32 -9.67 -16.40
CA LEU A 185 -21.79 -10.98 -15.99
C LEU A 185 -22.50 -12.10 -16.77
N LYS A 186 -21.92 -12.49 -17.90
CA LYS A 186 -22.55 -13.39 -18.89
C LYS A 186 -22.45 -14.88 -18.55
N ASN A 187 -21.55 -15.27 -17.65
CA ASN A 187 -21.29 -16.66 -17.31
C ASN A 187 -20.96 -16.83 -15.81
N GLU A 188 -21.00 -18.07 -15.31
CA GLU A 188 -20.72 -18.36 -13.90
C GLU A 188 -19.30 -18.01 -13.47
N GLU A 189 -18.33 -18.05 -14.38
CA GLU A 189 -16.93 -17.73 -14.07
C GLU A 189 -16.76 -16.25 -13.74
N MET A 190 -17.38 -15.36 -14.51
CA MET A 190 -17.41 -13.91 -14.25
C MET A 190 -18.08 -13.61 -12.91
N VAL A 191 -19.19 -14.29 -12.59
CA VAL A 191 -19.87 -14.12 -11.29
C VAL A 191 -18.97 -14.57 -10.14
N LYS A 192 -18.30 -15.72 -10.27
CA LYS A 192 -17.34 -16.21 -9.25
C LYS A 192 -16.19 -15.23 -9.05
N LYS A 193 -15.59 -14.71 -10.14
CA LYS A 193 -14.54 -13.69 -10.07
C LYS A 193 -15.04 -12.40 -9.42
N ALA A 194 -16.25 -11.94 -9.74
CA ALA A 194 -16.85 -10.75 -9.11
C ALA A 194 -17.05 -10.94 -7.60
N ILE A 195 -17.51 -12.12 -7.17
CA ILE A 195 -17.68 -12.45 -5.76
C ILE A 195 -16.31 -12.47 -5.05
N GLU A 196 -15.30 -13.08 -5.66
CA GLU A 196 -13.95 -13.15 -5.10
C GLU A 196 -13.31 -11.76 -4.97
N ASP A 197 -13.46 -10.91 -5.98
CA ASP A 197 -12.98 -9.53 -5.96
C ASP A 197 -13.65 -8.73 -4.83
N LYS A 198 -14.98 -8.81 -4.71
CA LYS A 198 -15.73 -8.13 -3.63
C LYS A 198 -15.35 -8.63 -2.25
N LYS A 199 -15.15 -9.94 -2.06
CA LYS A 199 -14.67 -10.50 -0.78
C LYS A 199 -13.27 -10.00 -0.44
N THR A 200 -12.36 -10.04 -1.42
CA THR A 200 -10.98 -9.56 -1.26
C THR A 200 -10.94 -8.07 -0.93
N GLY A 201 -11.80 -7.28 -1.57
CA GLY A 201 -12.04 -5.88 -1.23
C GLY A 201 -12.52 -5.74 0.21
N SER A 202 -13.59 -6.42 0.59
CA SER A 202 -14.15 -6.36 1.95
C SER A 202 -13.15 -6.75 3.05
N ASP A 203 -12.32 -7.76 2.83
CA ASP A 203 -11.29 -8.16 3.80
C ASP A 203 -10.17 -7.10 3.91
N LYS A 204 -9.80 -6.46 2.80
CA LYS A 204 -8.88 -5.31 2.81
C LYS A 204 -9.49 -4.10 3.51
N TRP A 205 -10.78 -3.85 3.31
CA TRP A 205 -11.54 -2.81 4.02
C TRP A 205 -11.55 -3.06 5.52
N LYS A 206 -11.87 -4.28 5.96
CA LYS A 206 -11.83 -4.66 7.38
C LYS A 206 -10.44 -4.49 7.96
N MET A 207 -9.40 -4.91 7.25
CA MET A 207 -8.02 -4.73 7.69
C MET A 207 -7.70 -3.24 7.85
N ASN A 208 -8.00 -2.42 6.85
CA ASN A 208 -7.71 -0.98 6.89
C ASN A 208 -8.56 -0.22 7.92
N LEU A 209 -9.83 -0.61 8.12
CA LEU A 209 -10.72 -0.02 9.11
C LEU A 209 -10.36 -0.44 10.54
N PHE A 210 -9.95 -1.70 10.75
CA PHE A 210 -9.42 -2.18 12.03
C PHE A 210 -8.14 -1.42 12.41
N LEU A 211 -7.28 -1.19 11.42
CA LEU A 211 -6.05 -0.41 11.56
C LEU A 211 -6.33 1.09 11.76
N SER A 212 -7.32 1.69 11.09
CA SER A 212 -7.67 3.10 11.30
C SER A 212 -8.41 3.34 12.62
N ARG A 213 -9.26 2.39 13.05
CA ARG A 213 -9.90 2.46 14.36
C ARG A 213 -8.89 2.33 15.48
N THR A 214 -7.74 1.67 15.28
CA THR A 214 -6.73 1.56 16.33
C THR A 214 -6.00 2.87 16.63
N GLU A 215 -6.05 3.86 15.74
CA GLU A 215 -5.69 5.26 16.04
C GLU A 215 -6.69 5.94 17.01
N GLU A 216 -7.91 5.42 17.13
CA GLU A 216 -8.95 5.92 18.05
C GLU A 216 -9.33 4.93 19.17
N ILE A 217 -8.81 3.69 19.19
CA ILE A 217 -9.02 2.68 20.26
C ILE A 217 -8.18 2.99 21.52
N ILE A 218 -8.13 4.25 21.92
CA ILE A 218 -8.16 4.61 23.36
C ILE A 218 -9.61 4.92 23.79
N PHE A 219 -10.54 5.15 22.86
CA PHE A 219 -11.95 5.38 23.14
C PHE A 219 -12.82 4.40 22.34
N VAL A 220 -13.69 3.70 23.07
CA VAL A 220 -14.77 2.84 22.55
C VAL A 220 -14.33 1.45 22.08
N ARG A 221 -14.02 0.63 23.09
CA ARG A 221 -14.46 -0.77 23.14
C ARG A 221 -15.94 -0.84 22.72
N ASP A 222 -16.27 -1.77 21.83
CA ASP A 222 -17.59 -2.37 21.58
C ASP A 222 -18.06 -2.28 20.13
N LEU A 223 -17.42 -3.05 19.24
CA LEU A 223 -18.13 -3.64 18.11
C LEU A 223 -17.65 -5.10 17.93
N LYS A 224 -18.32 -6.00 18.68
CA LYS A 224 -18.37 -7.42 18.34
C LYS A 224 -19.18 -7.55 17.05
N PHE A 225 -18.59 -8.08 15.99
CA PHE A 225 -19.32 -8.67 14.88
C PHE A 225 -19.14 -10.19 14.95
N ILE A 226 -20.28 -10.88 14.86
CA ILE A 226 -20.46 -12.34 14.78
C ILE A 226 -19.91 -12.84 13.44
#